data_AF-A0A453FRA4-F1
#
_entry.id   AF-A0A453FRA4-F1
#
_cell.length_a   1.000
_cell.length_b   1.000
_cell.length_c   1.000
_cell.angle_alpha   90.00
_cell.angle_beta   90.00
_cell.angle_gamma   90.00
#
_symmetry.space_group_name_H-M   'P 1'
#
loop_
_entity.id
_entity.type
_entity.pdbx_description
1 polymer ?
#
loop_
_entity_poly.entity_id
_entity_poly.type
_entity_poly.pdbx_seq_one_letter_code
_entity_poly.pdbx_strand_id
1 'polypeptide(L)'
;MDSQEEINAKMRGILIDWILEVHQKFDLMPESLYLTVYIIDMYLSLQSVLRRELQLVGVSALLIACKYEEIWAPEVNDFILISDSAYTREQILKMEKAILNRLEWNLTVPTPYVFLVRFAKAASSSDHKNDKEMENTVFFFAELALLQYGLVQSKPSMVAAAAVYAARLTLKKTPLWTDTLKHHTGFTEAQLMG
;
A
#
# COMPACT_ATOMS: atom_id res chain seq x y z
N MET A 1 0.81 9.29 13.98
CA MET A 1 1.29 8.10 14.71
C MET A 1 1.32 8.43 16.20
N ASP A 2 0.52 9.41 16.62
CA ASP A 2 0.87 10.23 17.79
C ASP A 2 0.36 9.58 19.09
N SER A 3 -0.49 8.56 18.94
CA SER A 3 -0.96 7.67 19.99
C SER A 3 -0.02 6.49 20.28
N GLN A 4 1.03 6.28 19.49
CA GLN A 4 2.01 5.21 19.70
C GLN A 4 3.16 5.69 20.59
N GLU A 5 3.47 4.93 21.64
CA GLU A 5 4.58 5.26 22.56
C GLU A 5 5.93 4.74 22.05
N GLU A 6 5.97 3.54 21.46
CA GLU A 6 7.22 2.88 21.04
C GLU A 6 7.46 2.88 19.52
N ILE A 7 6.46 3.27 18.72
CA ILE A 7 6.49 3.20 17.25
C ILE A 7 6.43 4.61 16.67
N ASN A 8 7.28 4.88 15.69
CA ASN A 8 7.29 6.13 14.94
C ASN A 8 7.19 5.89 13.43
N ALA A 9 6.97 6.98 12.67
CA ALA A 9 6.86 6.96 11.21
C ALA A 9 8.02 6.24 10.50
N LYS A 10 9.24 6.41 11.00
CA LYS A 10 10.43 5.76 10.43
C LYS A 10 10.37 4.24 10.59
N MET A 11 9.99 3.74 11.78
CA MET A 11 9.87 2.30 12.03
C MET A 11 8.78 1.66 11.17
N ARG A 12 7.65 2.35 11.00
CA ARG A 12 6.58 1.92 10.08
C ARG A 12 7.05 1.93 8.62
N GLY A 13 7.84 2.92 8.20
CA GLY A 13 8.47 2.93 6.88
C GLY A 13 9.38 1.72 6.65
N ILE A 14 10.22 1.38 7.63
CA ILE A 14 11.09 0.18 7.59
C ILE A 14 10.27 -1.11 7.50
N LEU A 15 9.16 -1.21 8.25
CA LEU A 15 8.27 -2.37 8.14
C LEU A 15 7.67 -2.50 6.74
N ILE A 16 7.15 -1.40 6.16
CA ILE A 16 6.53 -1.44 4.84
C ILE A 16 7.55 -1.75 3.75
N ASP A 17 8.78 -1.22 3.85
CA ASP A 17 9.89 -1.57 2.97
C ASP A 17 10.16 -3.08 2.97
N TRP A 18 10.26 -3.68 4.16
CA TRP A 18 10.39 -5.13 4.28
C TRP A 18 9.17 -5.90 3.72
N ILE A 19 7.95 -5.39 3.93
CA ILE A 19 6.73 -6.01 3.36
C ILE A 19 6.73 -5.97 1.83
N LEU A 20 7.25 -4.90 1.21
CA LEU A 20 7.42 -4.83 -0.25
C LEU A 20 8.34 -5.96 -0.75
N GLU A 21 9.44 -6.22 -0.05
CA GLU A 21 10.35 -7.33 -0.39
C GLU A 21 9.66 -8.70 -0.25
N VAL A 22 8.89 -8.91 0.83
CA VAL A 22 8.14 -10.16 1.04
C VAL A 22 7.05 -10.34 -0.02
N HIS A 23 6.32 -9.26 -0.33
CA HIS A 23 5.30 -9.24 -1.38
C HIS A 23 5.87 -9.67 -2.74
N GLN A 24 7.02 -9.12 -3.13
CA GLN A 24 7.71 -9.49 -4.36
C GLN A 24 8.22 -10.94 -4.33
N LYS A 25 8.74 -11.39 -3.19
CA LYS A 25 9.26 -12.77 -3.04
C LYS A 25 8.16 -13.83 -3.15
N PHE A 26 6.95 -13.52 -2.70
CA PHE A 26 5.78 -14.39 -2.81
C PHE A 26 5.00 -14.21 -4.13
N ASP A 27 5.42 -13.27 -5.00
CA ASP A 27 4.75 -12.95 -6.26
C ASP A 27 3.25 -12.65 -6.08
N LEU A 28 2.94 -11.87 -5.03
CA LEU A 28 1.57 -11.55 -4.66
C LEU A 28 0.96 -10.47 -5.55
N MET A 29 -0.36 -10.45 -5.63
CA MET A 29 -1.10 -9.40 -6.31
C MET A 29 -0.87 -8.03 -5.63
N PRO A 30 -0.81 -6.92 -6.38
CA PRO A 30 -0.69 -5.59 -5.79
C PRO A 30 -1.80 -5.28 -4.78
N GLU A 31 -3.03 -5.74 -5.03
CA GLU A 31 -4.18 -5.61 -4.12
C GLU A 31 -3.82 -6.05 -2.69
N SER A 32 -3.15 -7.20 -2.56
CA SER A 32 -2.66 -7.74 -1.28
C SER A 32 -1.71 -6.78 -0.57
N LEU A 33 -0.76 -6.17 -1.29
CA LEU A 33 0.18 -5.19 -0.74
C LEU A 33 -0.55 -3.95 -0.22
N TYR A 34 -1.40 -3.33 -1.04
CA TYR A 34 -2.08 -2.10 -0.67
C TYR A 34 -3.07 -2.32 0.48
N LEU A 35 -3.75 -3.47 0.51
CA LEU A 35 -4.61 -3.86 1.63
C LEU A 35 -3.80 -4.12 2.90
N THR A 36 -2.63 -4.76 2.80
CA THR A 36 -1.71 -4.99 3.93
C THR A 36 -1.32 -3.67 4.59
N VAL A 37 -0.88 -2.68 3.80
CA VAL A 37 -0.48 -1.37 4.31
C VAL A 37 -1.67 -0.67 5.00
N TYR A 38 -2.86 -0.72 4.40
CA TYR A 38 -4.07 -0.20 5.01
C TYR A 38 -4.36 -0.85 6.37
N ILE A 39 -4.30 -2.18 6.46
CA ILE A 39 -4.56 -2.91 7.71
C ILE A 39 -3.56 -2.50 8.80
N ILE A 40 -2.27 -2.39 8.46
CA ILE A 40 -1.23 -1.98 9.42
C ILE A 40 -1.51 -0.58 9.95
N ASP A 41 -1.73 0.39 9.07
CA ASP A 41 -1.95 1.78 9.48
C ASP A 41 -3.23 1.94 10.31
N MET A 42 -4.31 1.24 9.93
CA MET A 42 -5.55 1.23 10.71
C MET A 42 -5.35 0.60 12.08
N TYR A 43 -4.69 -0.56 12.16
CA TYR A 43 -4.47 -1.23 13.43
C TYR A 43 -3.60 -0.38 14.37
N LEU A 44 -2.52 0.22 13.85
CA LEU A 44 -1.67 1.15 14.61
C LEU A 44 -2.39 2.45 15.00
N SER A 45 -3.46 2.84 14.30
CA SER A 45 -4.28 3.98 14.73
C SER A 45 -5.20 3.64 15.91
N LEU A 46 -5.61 2.37 16.04
CA LEU A 46 -6.61 1.91 17.00
C LEU A 46 -6.02 1.22 18.24
N GLN A 47 -4.79 0.72 18.14
CA GLN A 47 -4.17 -0.12 19.16
C GLN A 47 -2.71 0.30 19.39
N SER A 48 -2.33 0.56 20.64
CA SER A 48 -0.92 0.72 21.01
C SER A 48 -0.20 -0.61 20.86
N VAL A 49 0.94 -0.60 20.15
CA VAL A 49 1.73 -1.77 19.81
C VAL A 49 3.15 -1.57 20.29
N LEU A 50 3.72 -2.61 20.91
CA LEU A 50 5.10 -2.60 21.34
C LEU A 50 6.02 -2.73 20.13
N ARG A 51 7.19 -2.09 20.17
CA ARG A 51 8.18 -2.14 19.08
C ARG A 51 8.51 -3.57 18.65
N ARG A 52 8.61 -4.50 19.60
CA ARG A 52 8.94 -5.93 19.35
C ARG A 52 7.83 -6.69 18.60
N GLU A 53 6.60 -6.19 18.62
CA GLU A 53 5.43 -6.80 17.98
C GLU A 53 5.11 -6.19 16.62
N LEU A 54 5.82 -5.12 16.22
CA LEU A 54 5.54 -4.41 14.97
C LEU A 54 5.68 -5.31 13.73
N GLN A 55 6.71 -6.15 13.64
CA GLN A 55 6.84 -7.11 12.54
C GLN A 55 5.77 -8.20 12.59
N LEU A 56 5.37 -8.66 13.79
CA LEU A 56 4.24 -9.59 13.94
C LEU A 56 2.93 -9.00 13.42
N VAL A 57 2.68 -7.70 13.66
CA VAL A 57 1.54 -6.98 13.06
C VAL A 57 1.64 -7.00 11.54
N GLY A 58 2.80 -6.66 10.98
CA GLY A 58 3.01 -6.65 9.52
C GLY A 58 2.78 -8.00 8.86
N VAL A 59 3.36 -9.06 9.40
CA VAL A 59 3.19 -10.45 8.93
C VAL A 59 1.74 -10.88 8.99
N SER A 60 1.06 -10.58 10.10
CA SER A 60 -0.35 -10.98 10.29
C SER A 60 -1.29 -10.17 9.39
N ALA A 61 -0.99 -8.89 9.16
CA ALA A 61 -1.73 -8.06 8.20
C ALA A 61 -1.58 -8.58 6.76
N LEU A 62 -0.36 -9.00 6.37
CA LEU A 62 -0.12 -9.59 5.05
C LEU A 62 -0.86 -10.93 4.90
N LEU A 63 -0.84 -11.78 5.92
CA LEU A 63 -1.63 -13.02 5.93
C LEU A 63 -3.13 -12.75 5.72
N ILE A 64 -3.69 -11.74 6.40
CA ILE A 64 -5.09 -11.34 6.25
C ILE A 64 -5.36 -10.87 4.81
N ALA A 65 -4.51 -10.00 4.28
CA ALA A 65 -4.68 -9.47 2.93
C ALA A 65 -4.58 -10.58 1.87
N CYS A 66 -3.61 -11.50 2.00
CA CYS A 66 -3.50 -12.64 1.10
C CYS A 66 -4.75 -13.52 1.12
N LYS A 67 -5.28 -13.84 2.31
CA LYS A 67 -6.53 -14.62 2.42
C LYS A 67 -7.73 -13.93 1.78
N TYR A 68 -7.68 -12.61 1.62
CA TYR A 68 -8.78 -11.81 1.10
C TYR A 68 -8.68 -11.59 -0.42
N GLU A 69 -7.48 -11.31 -0.94
CA GLU A 69 -7.26 -10.91 -2.34
C GLU A 69 -6.70 -12.04 -3.22
N GLU A 70 -5.96 -13.01 -2.66
CA GLU A 70 -5.30 -14.05 -3.45
C GLU A 70 -6.23 -15.24 -3.73
N ILE A 71 -6.14 -15.77 -4.96
CA ILE A 71 -6.78 -17.05 -5.30
C ILE A 71 -6.11 -18.19 -4.50
N TRP A 72 -4.78 -18.13 -4.39
CA TRP A 72 -3.96 -19.11 -3.68
C TRP A 72 -3.10 -18.41 -2.63
N ALA A 73 -3.71 -18.12 -1.48
CA ALA A 73 -3.02 -17.46 -0.38
C ALA A 73 -1.91 -18.35 0.21
N PRO A 74 -0.72 -17.80 0.55
CA PRO A 74 0.31 -18.52 1.29
C PRO A 74 -0.19 -19.02 2.64
N GLU A 75 0.37 -20.13 3.12
CA GLU A 75 0.00 -20.70 4.40
C GLU A 75 0.71 -19.99 5.55
N VAL A 76 0.17 -20.10 6.76
CA VAL A 76 0.80 -19.51 7.97
C VAL A 76 2.26 -19.97 8.16
N ASN A 77 2.60 -21.17 7.70
CA ASN A 77 3.97 -21.69 7.79
C ASN A 77 4.96 -20.92 6.90
N ASP A 78 4.51 -20.41 5.75
CA ASP A 78 5.33 -19.58 4.87
C ASP A 78 5.69 -18.25 5.57
N PHE A 79 4.73 -17.70 6.32
CA PHE A 79 4.93 -16.50 7.13
C PHE A 79 5.83 -16.71 8.35
N ILE A 80 5.81 -17.90 8.95
CA ILE A 80 6.78 -18.29 9.98
C ILE A 80 8.19 -18.35 9.38
N LEU A 81 8.33 -18.96 8.21
CA LEU A 81 9.63 -19.11 7.55
C LEU A 81 10.22 -17.77 7.12
N ILE A 82 9.41 -16.89 6.50
CA ILE A 82 9.91 -15.60 6.00
C ILE A 82 10.27 -14.61 7.11
N SER A 83 9.75 -14.82 8.32
CA SER A 83 10.11 -14.07 9.52
C SER A 83 11.26 -14.71 10.30
N ASP A 84 12.06 -15.58 9.66
CA ASP A 84 13.17 -16.32 10.27
C ASP A 84 12.75 -17.10 11.54
N SER A 85 11.52 -17.62 11.55
CA SER A 85 10.92 -18.31 12.70
C SER A 85 10.90 -17.47 13.99
N ALA A 86 10.88 -16.13 13.87
CA ALA A 86 10.76 -15.23 15.01
C ALA A 86 9.43 -15.38 15.76
N TYR A 87 8.41 -15.93 15.08
CA TYR A 87 7.04 -16.08 15.61
C TYR A 87 6.51 -17.49 15.44
N THR A 88 5.76 -17.96 16.43
CA THR A 88 5.03 -19.22 16.35
C THR A 88 3.71 -19.05 15.60
N ARG A 89 3.14 -20.17 15.13
CA ARG A 89 1.82 -20.21 14.50
C ARG A 89 0.75 -19.57 15.37
N GLU A 90 0.76 -19.85 16.67
CA GLU A 90 -0.21 -19.34 17.64
C GLU A 90 -0.10 -17.82 17.80
N GLN A 91 1.13 -17.27 17.76
CA GLN A 91 1.34 -15.82 17.83
C GLN A 91 0.76 -15.12 16.60
N ILE A 92 1.01 -15.64 15.40
CA ILE A 92 0.47 -15.09 14.15
C ILE A 92 -1.06 -15.16 14.15
N LEU A 93 -1.65 -16.33 14.47
CA LEU A 93 -3.10 -16.49 14.50
C LEU A 93 -3.78 -15.64 15.58
N LYS A 94 -3.12 -15.44 16.73
CA LYS A 94 -3.60 -14.55 17.79
C LYS A 94 -3.58 -13.09 17.34
N MET A 95 -2.52 -12.65 16.66
CA MET A 95 -2.42 -11.30 16.12
C MET A 95 -3.42 -11.07 14.99
N GLU A 96 -3.56 -12.02 14.06
CA GLU A 96 -4.60 -12.01 13.02
C GLU A 96 -5.99 -11.75 13.62
N LYS A 97 -6.38 -12.54 14.63
CA LYS A 97 -7.66 -12.37 15.31
C LYS A 97 -7.77 -11.00 16.01
N ALA A 98 -6.69 -10.51 16.61
CA ALA A 98 -6.68 -9.20 17.27
C ALA A 98 -6.90 -8.07 16.27
N ILE A 99 -6.21 -8.12 15.12
CA ILE A 99 -6.35 -7.16 14.03
C ILE A 99 -7.79 -7.17 13.51
N LEU A 100 -8.30 -8.33 13.10
CA LEU A 100 -9.66 -8.44 12.54
C LEU A 100 -10.73 -7.93 13.50
N ASN A 101 -10.62 -8.23 14.80
CA ASN A 101 -11.56 -7.73 15.80
C ASN A 101 -11.47 -6.21 15.98
N ARG A 102 -10.28 -5.62 15.91
CA ARG A 102 -10.12 -4.15 15.99
C ARG A 102 -10.63 -3.43 14.75
N LEU A 103 -10.52 -4.06 13.58
CA LEU A 103 -11.04 -3.54 12.31
C LEU A 103 -12.52 -3.91 12.10
N GLU A 104 -13.17 -4.55 13.08
CA GLU A 104 -14.56 -5.01 12.99
C GLU A 104 -14.84 -5.86 11.74
N TRP A 105 -13.83 -6.61 11.28
CA TRP A 105 -13.87 -7.42 10.06
C TRP A 105 -14.16 -6.63 8.78
N ASN A 106 -14.05 -5.30 8.81
CA ASN A 106 -14.25 -4.45 7.64
C ASN A 106 -12.95 -4.30 6.83
N LEU A 107 -12.79 -5.20 5.85
CA LEU A 107 -11.64 -5.22 4.94
C LEU A 107 -11.98 -4.70 3.54
N THR A 108 -13.27 -4.54 3.22
CA THR A 108 -13.72 -4.06 1.90
C THR A 108 -13.62 -2.54 1.82
N VAL A 109 -12.42 -2.06 1.52
CA VAL A 109 -12.12 -0.62 1.48
C VAL A 109 -11.47 -0.20 0.16
N PRO A 110 -11.67 1.06 -0.29
CA PRO A 110 -11.01 1.55 -1.48
C PRO A 110 -9.55 1.91 -1.16
N THR A 111 -8.61 1.03 -1.54
CA THR A 111 -7.17 1.31 -1.46
C THR A 111 -6.71 2.24 -2.61
N PRO A 112 -5.52 2.86 -2.53
CA PRO A 112 -5.02 3.67 -3.66
C PRO A 112 -4.95 2.90 -4.98
N TYR A 113 -4.71 1.58 -4.91
CA TYR A 113 -4.57 0.70 -6.07
C TYR A 113 -5.73 0.76 -7.06
N VAL A 114 -6.98 0.74 -6.57
CA VAL A 114 -8.16 0.74 -7.47
C VAL A 114 -8.26 2.02 -8.30
N PHE A 115 -7.74 3.14 -7.77
CA PHE A 115 -7.65 4.40 -8.50
C PHE A 115 -6.42 4.42 -9.44
N LEU A 116 -5.28 3.90 -8.98
CA LEU A 116 -4.03 3.83 -9.74
C LEU A 116 -4.22 3.14 -11.08
N VAL A 117 -4.85 1.97 -11.11
CA VAL A 117 -5.08 1.22 -12.36
C VAL A 117 -5.84 2.07 -13.38
N ARG A 118 -6.88 2.79 -12.92
CA ARG A 118 -7.68 3.65 -13.80
C ARG A 118 -6.92 4.90 -14.24
N PHE A 119 -6.19 5.53 -13.32
CA PHE A 119 -5.51 6.80 -13.59
C PHE A 119 -4.25 6.60 -14.43
N ALA A 120 -3.51 5.50 -14.24
CA ALA A 120 -2.40 5.10 -15.09
C ALA A 120 -2.89 4.92 -16.55
N LYS A 121 -4.01 4.21 -16.75
CA LYS A 121 -4.61 4.05 -18.09
C LYS A 121 -5.02 5.38 -18.73
N ALA A 122 -5.55 6.33 -17.94
CA ALA A 122 -5.90 7.67 -18.42
C ALA A 122 -4.65 8.54 -18.74
N ALA A 123 -3.51 8.23 -18.13
CA ALA A 123 -2.23 8.91 -18.36
C ALA A 123 -1.49 8.37 -19.58
N SER A 124 -1.74 7.11 -19.94
CA SER A 124 -1.16 6.45 -21.11
C SER A 124 -1.61 7.08 -22.43
N SER A 125 -0.74 6.96 -23.43
CA SER A 125 -0.93 7.47 -24.79
C SER A 125 -1.49 6.37 -25.71
N SER A 126 -1.64 6.66 -27.00
CA SER A 126 -1.97 5.63 -28.00
C SER A 126 -0.75 4.80 -28.45
N ASP A 127 0.45 5.08 -27.90
CA ASP A 127 1.70 4.41 -28.26
C ASP A 127 2.12 3.39 -27.18
N HIS A 128 1.97 2.11 -27.51
CA HIS A 128 2.16 0.98 -26.61
C HIS A 128 3.51 0.94 -25.88
N LYS A 129 4.59 1.45 -26.48
CA LYS A 129 5.91 1.43 -25.82
C LYS A 129 6.00 2.50 -24.71
N ASN A 130 5.48 3.68 -24.98
CA ASN A 130 5.43 4.78 -24.02
C ASN A 130 4.46 4.49 -22.86
N ASP A 131 3.48 3.61 -23.08
CA ASP A 131 2.49 3.24 -22.07
C ASP A 131 3.08 2.39 -20.94
N LYS A 132 3.98 1.44 -21.26
CA LYS A 132 4.59 0.59 -20.22
C LYS A 132 5.55 1.36 -19.33
N GLU A 133 6.33 2.29 -19.90
CA GLU A 133 7.21 3.18 -19.13
C GLU A 133 6.41 4.10 -18.21
N MET A 134 5.30 4.67 -18.70
CA MET A 134 4.38 5.46 -17.89
C MET A 134 3.82 4.63 -16.74
N GLU A 135 3.24 3.47 -17.04
CA GLU A 135 2.65 2.58 -16.04
C GLU A 135 3.66 2.21 -14.94
N ASN A 136 4.85 1.73 -15.31
CA ASN A 136 5.90 1.36 -14.36
C ASN A 136 6.32 2.55 -13.49
N THR A 137 6.44 3.75 -14.07
CA THR A 137 6.82 4.95 -13.32
C THR A 137 5.72 5.37 -12.35
N VAL A 138 4.45 5.24 -12.73
CA VAL A 138 3.31 5.50 -11.85
C VAL A 138 3.32 4.56 -10.66
N PHE A 139 3.46 3.25 -10.89
CA PHE A 139 3.50 2.26 -9.81
C PHE A 139 4.71 2.44 -8.91
N PHE A 140 5.87 2.80 -9.46
CA PHE A 140 7.05 3.15 -8.66
C PHE A 140 6.78 4.30 -7.67
N PHE A 141 6.21 5.42 -8.13
CA PHE A 141 5.87 6.53 -7.23
C PHE A 141 4.77 6.17 -6.24
N ALA A 142 3.82 5.32 -6.63
CA ALA A 142 2.78 4.84 -5.74
C ALA A 142 3.31 3.94 -4.63
N GLU A 143 4.24 3.03 -4.95
CA GLU A 143 4.93 2.20 -3.95
C GLU A 143 5.79 3.06 -3.03
N LEU A 144 6.52 4.04 -3.56
CA LEU A 144 7.26 5.00 -2.73
C LEU A 144 6.34 5.77 -1.78
N ALA A 145 5.14 6.13 -2.22
CA ALA A 145 4.15 6.79 -1.38
C ALA A 145 3.70 5.90 -0.21
N LEU A 146 3.69 4.57 -0.37
CA LEU A 146 3.35 3.66 0.72
C LEU A 146 4.31 3.78 1.90
N LEU A 147 5.58 4.13 1.70
CA LEU A 147 6.55 4.30 2.80
C LEU A 147 6.33 5.61 3.58
N GLN A 148 5.67 6.59 2.97
CA GLN A 148 5.54 7.94 3.53
C GLN A 148 4.31 8.03 4.44
N TYR A 149 4.53 7.96 5.75
CA TYR A 149 3.45 8.04 6.73
C TYR A 149 2.61 9.33 6.63
N GLY A 150 3.21 10.45 6.18
CA GLY A 150 2.48 11.71 5.98
C GLY A 150 1.35 11.61 4.95
N LEU A 151 1.39 10.65 4.04
CA LEU A 151 0.37 10.44 3.01
C LEU A 151 -0.79 9.55 3.49
N VAL A 152 -0.71 8.95 4.68
CA VAL A 152 -1.77 8.08 5.23
C VAL A 152 -3.08 8.83 5.45
N GLN A 153 -3.01 10.13 5.74
CA GLN A 153 -4.20 10.98 5.92
C GLN A 153 -4.80 11.48 4.59
N SER A 154 -4.07 11.32 3.48
CA SER A 154 -4.53 11.72 2.16
C SER A 154 -5.57 10.73 1.63
N LYS A 155 -6.51 11.23 0.83
CA LYS A 155 -7.49 10.36 0.16
C LYS A 155 -6.76 9.37 -0.77
N PRO A 156 -7.16 8.09 -0.82
CA PRO A 156 -6.53 7.11 -1.72
C PRO A 156 -6.46 7.56 -3.19
N SER A 157 -7.51 8.23 -3.68
CA SER A 157 -7.56 8.80 -5.02
C SER A 157 -6.59 9.98 -5.22
N MET A 158 -6.33 10.77 -4.19
CA MET A 158 -5.34 11.86 -4.24
C MET A 158 -3.93 11.30 -4.37
N VAL A 159 -3.59 10.29 -3.56
CA VAL A 159 -2.28 9.61 -3.64
C VAL A 159 -2.06 9.01 -5.04
N ALA A 160 -3.09 8.36 -5.60
CA ALA A 160 -3.04 7.83 -6.94
C ALA A 160 -2.83 8.90 -8.01
N ALA A 161 -3.56 10.03 -7.93
CA ALA A 161 -3.41 11.14 -8.88
C ALA A 161 -2.03 11.82 -8.77
N ALA A 162 -1.52 11.98 -7.54
CA ALA A 162 -0.19 12.52 -7.28
C ALA A 162 0.92 11.63 -7.86
N ALA A 163 0.79 10.31 -7.74
CA ALA A 163 1.72 9.36 -8.37
C ALA A 163 1.75 9.50 -9.90
N VAL A 164 0.58 9.69 -10.53
CA VAL A 164 0.49 9.97 -11.98
C VAL A 164 1.14 11.30 -12.34
N TYR A 165 0.90 12.35 -11.56
CA TYR A 165 1.52 13.65 -11.77
C TYR A 165 3.06 13.56 -11.68
N ALA A 166 3.59 12.92 -10.63
CA ALA A 166 5.02 12.71 -10.43
C ALA A 166 5.65 11.89 -11.58
N ALA A 167 4.96 10.85 -12.06
CA ALA A 167 5.42 10.06 -13.19
C ALA A 167 5.49 10.89 -14.48
N ARG A 168 4.45 11.67 -14.78
CA ARG A 168 4.43 12.53 -15.97
C ARG A 168 5.49 13.62 -15.92
N LEU A 169 5.75 14.18 -14.73
CA LEU A 169 6.80 15.18 -14.51
C LEU A 169 8.18 14.56 -14.78
N THR A 170 8.44 13.39 -14.19
CA THR A 170 9.68 12.63 -14.36
C THR A 170 9.93 12.27 -15.83
N LEU A 171 8.89 11.83 -16.53
CA LEU A 171 8.93 11.47 -17.96
C LEU A 171 8.80 12.68 -18.91
N LYS A 172 8.81 13.91 -18.37
CA LYS A 172 8.74 15.18 -19.11
C LYS A 172 7.57 15.22 -20.12
N LYS A 173 6.42 14.65 -19.77
CA LYS A 173 5.24 14.67 -20.63
C LYS A 173 4.63 16.08 -20.66
N THR A 174 4.23 16.53 -21.84
CA THR A 174 3.56 17.83 -22.05
C THR A 174 2.25 17.63 -22.81
N PRO A 175 1.14 18.27 -22.39
CA PRO A 175 0.99 19.01 -21.14
C PRO A 175 1.11 18.07 -19.91
N LEU A 176 1.54 18.63 -18.77
CA LEU A 176 1.81 17.84 -17.57
C LEU A 176 0.52 17.24 -16.98
N TRP A 177 -0.56 18.02 -16.95
CA TRP A 177 -1.89 17.57 -16.59
C TRP A 177 -2.87 17.82 -17.74
N THR A 178 -3.45 16.77 -18.30
CA THR A 178 -4.35 16.84 -19.47
C THR A 178 -5.81 17.00 -19.03
N ASP A 179 -6.67 17.46 -19.94
CA ASP A 179 -8.13 17.47 -19.70
C ASP A 179 -8.69 16.07 -19.45
N THR A 180 -8.13 15.05 -20.11
CA THR A 180 -8.44 13.63 -19.87
C THR A 180 -8.15 13.23 -18.42
N LEU A 181 -6.98 13.62 -17.88
CA LEU A 181 -6.63 13.36 -16.49
C LEU A 181 -7.51 14.14 -15.53
N LYS A 182 -7.77 15.42 -15.79
CA LYS A 182 -8.71 16.22 -14.99
C LYS A 182 -10.11 15.58 -14.96
N HIS A 183 -10.60 15.10 -16.10
CA HIS A 183 -11.91 14.45 -16.21
C HIS A 183 -11.97 13.12 -15.44
N HIS A 184 -10.96 12.25 -15.60
CA HIS A 184 -10.99 10.92 -14.99
C HIS A 184 -10.61 10.88 -13.52
N THR A 185 -9.74 11.79 -13.08
CA THR A 185 -9.31 11.87 -11.67
C THR A 185 -10.20 12.77 -10.83
N GLY A 186 -10.85 13.75 -11.45
CA GLY A 186 -11.59 14.81 -10.75
C GLY A 186 -10.70 15.88 -10.10
N PHE A 187 -9.37 15.79 -10.27
CA PHE A 187 -8.42 16.74 -9.68
C PHE A 187 -7.84 17.71 -10.71
N THR A 188 -7.64 18.94 -10.27
CA THR A 188 -6.86 19.95 -10.98
C THR A 188 -5.38 19.86 -10.61
N GLU A 189 -4.51 20.33 -11.49
CA GLU A 189 -3.06 20.40 -11.22
C GLU A 189 -2.74 21.17 -9.93
N ALA A 190 -3.42 22.29 -9.68
CA ALA A 190 -3.23 23.10 -8.47
C ALA A 190 -3.55 22.31 -7.18
N GLN A 191 -4.52 21.39 -7.21
CA GLN A 191 -4.84 20.54 -6.05
C GLN A 191 -3.81 19.45 -5.79
N LEU A 192 -2.96 19.11 -6.77
CA LEU A 192 -1.89 18.12 -6.63
C LEU A 192 -0.56 18.75 -6.17
N MET A 193 -0.44 20.08 -6.26
CA MET A 193 0.76 20.83 -5.86
C MET A 193 0.67 21.48 -4.47
N GLY A 194 -0.51 21.50 -3.86
CA GLY A 194 -0.75 22.08 -2.53
C GLY A 194 -0.69 21.03 -1.43
#